data_AF-A0A1G1IE18-F1
#
_entry.id   AF-A0A1G1IE18-F1
#
_cell.length_a   1.000
_cell.length_b   1.000
_cell.length_c   1.000
_cell.angle_alpha   90.00
_cell.angle_beta   90.00
_cell.angle_gamma   90.00
#
_symmetry.space_group_name_H-M   'P 1'
#
loop_
_entity.id
_entity.type
_entity.pdbx_description
1 polymer ?
#
loop_
_entity_poly.entity_id
_entity_poly.type
_entity_poly.pdbx_seq_one_letter_code
_entity_poly.pdbx_strand_id
1 'polypeptide(L)'
;MRTKLGPPQSVRDKKSALRFYRYYPFADWEKSYKKRLGPQNGEDVYTYKRDGVDVRYSFAYVTDPEDITESPMMWVNLVDIEFNPPVPIGKIPSLVPEFKPPVEPNAPAFRSNIMVLLFSGTPSPAARAIVREPGSERLDWFLTFQMFALQGLPEFLTPQAPIDRMEIGIHSLKTVRERQRLTHEPILNPFSKEFAMRVPPPKPARKVPVPKYAD
;
A
#
# COMPACT_ATOMS: atom_id res chain seq x y z
N MET A 1 7.38 -3.21 14.40
CA MET A 1 7.99 -2.07 13.69
C MET A 1 7.82 -0.78 14.49
N ARG A 2 6.59 -0.25 14.62
CA ARG A 2 6.29 0.99 15.36
C ARG A 2 6.98 1.10 16.72
N THR A 3 6.93 0.07 17.55
CA THR A 3 7.54 0.06 18.90
C THR A 3 9.04 0.36 18.92
N LYS A 4 9.76 0.12 17.82
CA LYS A 4 11.20 0.41 17.70
C LYS A 4 11.50 1.86 17.30
N LEU A 5 10.50 2.62 16.87
CA LEU A 5 10.67 3.97 16.32
C LEU A 5 10.59 5.09 17.36
N GLY A 6 10.18 4.78 18.60
CA GLY A 6 10.00 5.77 19.66
C GLY A 6 8.74 6.63 19.46
N PRO A 7 8.67 7.82 20.09
CA PRO A 7 7.56 8.77 19.90
C PRO A 7 7.52 9.30 18.46
N PRO A 8 6.32 9.56 17.90
CA PRO A 8 6.20 10.11 16.55
C PRO A 8 6.69 11.55 16.47
N GLN A 9 7.11 11.96 15.27
CA GLN A 9 7.49 13.35 15.00
C GLN A 9 6.25 14.25 14.88
N SER A 10 5.21 13.72 14.23
CA SER A 10 3.90 14.37 14.09
C SER A 10 2.79 13.33 14.09
N VAL A 11 1.56 13.78 14.22
CA VAL A 11 0.36 12.95 14.07
C VAL A 11 -0.49 13.54 12.96
N ARG A 12 -0.92 12.72 12.00
CA ARG A 12 -1.88 13.16 10.99
C ARG A 12 -3.28 12.70 11.32
N ASP A 13 -4.29 13.57 11.11
CA ASP A 13 -5.68 13.17 11.30
C ASP A 13 -6.22 12.36 10.13
N LYS A 14 -7.01 11.33 10.45
CA LYS A 14 -7.74 10.54 9.46
C LYS A 14 -9.10 11.19 9.16
N LYS A 15 -9.11 12.45 8.72
CA LYS A 15 -10.35 13.15 8.31
C LYS A 15 -10.37 13.35 6.79
N SER A 16 -10.79 12.33 6.05
CA SER A 16 -11.71 12.44 4.90
C SER A 16 -11.54 11.31 3.89
N ALA A 17 -12.64 10.95 3.25
CA ALA A 17 -12.71 10.19 2.01
C ALA A 17 -11.90 10.82 0.83
N LEU A 18 -11.30 12.01 1.03
CA LEU A 18 -10.59 12.80 0.03
C LEU A 18 -9.07 12.85 0.24
N ARG A 19 -8.52 12.15 1.25
CA ARG A 19 -7.06 12.02 1.49
C ARG A 19 -6.32 13.35 1.69
N PHE A 20 -7.00 14.40 2.17
CA PHE A 20 -6.36 15.60 2.68
C PHE A 20 -6.05 15.42 4.16
N TYR A 21 -4.77 15.24 4.48
CA TYR A 21 -4.30 15.04 5.85
C TYR A 21 -3.87 16.35 6.49
N ARG A 22 -4.30 16.60 7.73
CA ARG A 22 -3.68 17.63 8.56
C ARG A 22 -2.64 17.01 9.47
N TYR A 23 -1.45 17.59 9.49
CA TYR A 23 -0.35 17.17 10.33
C TYR A 23 -0.26 18.08 11.54
N TYR A 24 -0.22 17.49 12.72
CA TYR A 24 -0.08 18.17 14.00
C TYR A 24 1.27 17.78 14.61
N PRO A 25 2.09 18.72 15.09
CA PRO A 25 3.25 18.38 15.91
C PRO A 25 2.84 17.48 17.08
N PHE A 26 3.66 16.48 17.41
CA PHE A 26 3.28 15.47 18.42
C PHE A 26 2.95 16.09 19.80
N ALA A 27 3.69 17.13 20.21
CA ALA A 27 3.44 17.84 21.47
C ALA A 27 2.03 18.50 21.50
N ASP A 28 1.62 19.11 20.38
CA ASP A 28 0.30 19.73 20.27
C ASP A 28 -0.81 18.68 20.24
N TRP A 29 -0.55 17.55 19.57
CA TRP A 29 -1.48 16.42 19.53
C TRP A 29 -1.79 15.91 20.94
N GLU A 30 -0.76 15.59 21.72
CA GLU A 30 -0.90 15.07 23.09
C GLU A 30 -1.62 16.06 24.01
N LYS A 31 -1.30 17.36 23.91
CA LYS A 31 -1.89 18.39 24.77
C LYS A 31 -3.35 18.69 24.41
N SER A 32 -3.66 18.77 23.12
CA SER A 32 -4.84 19.50 22.66
C SER A 32 -5.77 18.71 21.75
N TYR A 33 -5.29 17.72 20.98
CA TYR A 33 -6.10 17.10 19.92
C TYR A 33 -6.52 15.67 20.24
N LYS A 34 -5.68 14.89 20.92
CA LYS A 34 -5.96 13.50 21.30
C LYS A 34 -7.29 13.32 22.03
N LYS A 35 -7.58 14.18 23.01
CA LYS A 35 -8.85 14.16 23.78
C LYS A 35 -10.07 14.54 22.94
N ARG A 36 -9.90 15.41 21.93
CA ARG A 36 -11.01 15.92 21.10
C ARG A 36 -11.34 15.02 19.92
N LEU A 37 -10.31 14.45 19.30
CA LEU A 37 -10.45 13.64 18.08
C LEU A 37 -10.47 12.14 18.37
N GLY A 38 -10.03 11.71 19.56
CA GLY A 38 -9.86 10.30 19.89
C GLY A 38 -8.51 9.77 19.37
N PRO A 39 -7.78 8.97 20.16
CA PRO A 39 -6.46 8.45 19.79
C PRO A 39 -6.49 7.59 18.51
N GLN A 40 -7.58 6.86 18.26
CA GLN A 40 -7.77 6.01 17.09
C GLN A 40 -7.86 6.77 15.75
N ASN A 41 -8.06 8.09 15.80
CA ASN A 41 -8.18 8.94 14.62
C ASN A 41 -6.87 9.67 14.26
N GLY A 42 -5.81 9.45 15.04
CA GLY A 42 -4.46 9.93 14.76
C GLY A 42 -3.59 8.82 14.20
N GLU A 43 -2.82 9.14 13.16
CA GLU A 43 -1.79 8.24 12.63
C GLU A 43 -0.41 8.78 13.01
N ASP A 44 0.43 7.93 13.61
CA ASP A 44 1.79 8.30 14.00
C ASP A 44 2.65 8.49 12.75
N VAL A 45 3.29 9.65 12.61
CA VAL A 45 4.08 10.00 11.42
C VAL A 45 5.57 10.11 11.76
N TYR A 46 6.39 9.48 10.92
CA TYR A 46 7.85 9.52 10.97
C TYR A 46 8.39 9.80 9.57
N THR A 47 9.26 10.80 9.43
CA THR A 47 9.93 11.10 8.17
C THR A 47 11.43 10.87 8.30
N TYR A 48 11.99 10.15 7.33
CA TYR A 48 13.41 9.84 7.21
C TYR A 48 13.90 10.24 5.83
N LYS A 49 15.12 10.76 5.74
CA LYS A 49 15.79 10.96 4.46
C LYS A 49 16.68 9.76 4.16
N ARG A 50 16.42 9.05 3.07
CA ARG A 50 17.14 7.83 2.65
C ARG A 50 17.54 7.97 1.20
N ASP A 51 18.85 7.99 0.93
CA ASP A 51 19.40 8.14 -0.42
C ASP A 51 18.79 9.32 -1.20
N GLY A 52 18.69 10.47 -0.53
CA GLY A 52 18.12 11.70 -1.09
C GLY A 52 16.60 11.76 -1.17
N VAL A 53 15.89 10.67 -0.84
CA VAL A 53 14.42 10.57 -0.86
C VAL A 53 13.86 10.78 0.53
N ASP A 54 12.82 11.61 0.65
CA ASP A 54 12.03 11.69 1.88
C ASP A 54 11.06 10.50 1.92
N VAL A 55 11.25 9.63 2.91
CA VAL A 55 10.44 8.43 3.18
C VAL A 55 9.62 8.70 4.44
N ARG A 56 8.31 8.89 4.26
CA ARG A 56 7.38 9.18 5.36
C ARG A 56 6.51 7.97 5.68
N TYR A 57 6.67 7.44 6.88
CA TYR A 57 5.82 6.39 7.44
C TYR A 57 4.67 7.01 8.21
N SER A 58 3.47 6.47 8.04
CA SER A 58 2.28 6.79 8.81
C SER A 58 1.64 5.49 9.29
N PHE A 59 1.45 5.34 10.60
CA PHE A 59 0.89 4.14 11.20
C PHE A 59 -0.58 4.35 11.55
N ALA A 60 -1.46 3.64 10.86
CA ALA A 60 -2.88 3.64 11.19
C ALA A 60 -3.17 2.56 12.24
N TYR A 61 -4.11 2.90 13.12
CA TYR A 61 -4.50 2.07 14.24
C TYR A 61 -5.93 1.58 14.11
N VAL A 62 -6.17 0.41 14.70
CA VAL A 62 -7.48 -0.18 14.88
C VAL A 62 -7.61 -0.62 16.34
N THR A 63 -8.76 -0.37 16.93
CA THR A 63 -9.08 -0.89 18.27
C THR A 63 -9.66 -2.30 18.15
N ASP A 64 -9.54 -3.10 19.21
CA ASP A 64 -10.38 -4.29 19.34
C ASP A 64 -11.84 -3.83 19.58
N PRO A 65 -12.83 -4.26 18.79
CA PRO A 65 -14.23 -3.91 19.01
C PRO A 65 -14.80 -4.47 20.33
N GLU A 66 -14.24 -5.56 20.86
CA GLU A 66 -14.67 -6.17 22.12
C GLU A 66 -14.03 -5.49 23.34
N ASP A 67 -13.00 -4.67 23.14
CA ASP A 67 -12.34 -3.90 24.19
C ASP A 67 -13.13 -2.61 24.47
N ILE A 68 -14.04 -2.70 25.43
CA ILE A 68 -14.91 -1.59 25.88
C ILE A 68 -14.27 -0.71 26.96
N THR A 69 -12.97 -0.84 27.21
CA THR A 69 -12.29 -0.05 28.24
C THR A 69 -12.16 1.42 27.82
N GLU A 70 -11.94 2.32 28.78
CA GLU A 70 -11.71 3.75 28.50
C GLU A 70 -10.42 4.00 27.69
N SER A 71 -9.52 3.01 27.60
CA SER A 71 -8.25 3.10 26.88
C SER A 71 -7.95 1.76 26.19
N PRO A 72 -8.69 1.46 25.11
CA PRO A 72 -8.60 0.16 24.47
C PRO A 72 -7.24 -0.05 23.81
N MET A 73 -6.79 -1.30 23.78
CA MET A 73 -5.56 -1.67 23.10
C MET A 73 -5.70 -1.40 21.59
N MET A 74 -4.71 -0.69 21.03
CA MET A 74 -4.66 -0.37 19.61
C MET A 74 -3.62 -1.22 18.89
N TRP A 75 -4.02 -1.74 17.73
CA TRP A 75 -3.19 -2.53 16.84
C TRP A 75 -2.89 -1.73 15.57
N VAL A 76 -1.67 -1.86 15.04
CA VAL A 76 -1.37 -1.31 13.71
C VAL A 76 -2.04 -2.19 12.67
N ASN A 77 -2.92 -1.62 11.85
CA ASN A 77 -3.58 -2.34 10.76
C ASN A 77 -3.06 -1.96 9.37
N LEU A 78 -2.44 -0.77 9.24
CA LEU A 78 -1.88 -0.27 7.99
C LEU A 78 -0.65 0.58 8.29
N VAL A 79 0.39 0.40 7.48
CA VAL A 79 1.53 1.32 7.43
C VAL A 79 1.54 1.94 6.04
N ASP A 80 1.25 3.23 5.95
CA ASP A 80 1.33 4.01 4.72
C ASP A 80 2.71 4.65 4.62
N ILE A 81 3.35 4.53 3.47
CA ILE A 81 4.73 4.94 3.23
C ILE A 81 4.74 5.81 1.98
N GLU A 82 5.06 7.08 2.12
CA GLU A 82 5.12 8.04 1.02
C GLU A 82 6.57 8.35 0.65
N PHE A 83 6.85 8.45 -0.65
CA PHE A 83 8.14 8.77 -1.23
C PHE A 83 8.08 10.13 -1.90
N ASN A 84 9.02 11.02 -1.56
CA ASN A 84 9.20 12.29 -2.26
C ASN A 84 10.69 12.51 -2.56
N PRO A 85 11.12 12.54 -3.84
CA PRO A 85 10.31 12.29 -5.05
C PRO A 85 9.86 10.83 -5.20
N PRO A 86 9.01 10.49 -6.20
CA PRO A 86 8.63 9.12 -6.51
C PRO A 86 9.85 8.25 -6.87
N VAL A 87 9.78 6.96 -6.56
CA VAL A 87 10.93 6.04 -6.67
C VAL A 87 10.63 4.84 -7.56
N PRO A 88 11.64 4.28 -8.26
CA PRO A 88 11.49 3.02 -8.98
C PRO A 88 11.03 1.87 -8.07
N ILE A 89 10.11 1.01 -8.53
CA ILE A 89 9.68 -0.21 -7.80
C ILE A 89 10.88 -1.00 -7.28
N GLY A 90 11.90 -1.22 -8.12
CA GLY A 90 13.08 -2.01 -7.77
C GLY A 90 13.95 -1.37 -6.67
N LYS A 91 13.81 -0.07 -6.41
CA LYS A 91 14.56 0.65 -5.37
C LYS A 91 13.89 0.55 -4.00
N ILE A 92 12.59 0.27 -3.93
CA ILE A 92 11.80 0.28 -2.68
C ILE A 92 12.41 -0.61 -1.58
N PRO A 93 12.88 -1.86 -1.83
CA PRO A 93 13.47 -2.70 -0.76
C PRO A 93 14.68 -2.07 -0.07
N SER A 94 15.44 -1.21 -0.76
CA SER A 94 16.58 -0.48 -0.17
C SER A 94 16.13 0.72 0.67
N LEU A 95 14.99 1.33 0.33
CA LEU A 95 14.44 2.49 1.00
C LEU A 95 13.53 2.12 2.17
N VAL A 96 12.99 0.90 2.19
CA VAL A 96 12.06 0.39 3.21
C VAL A 96 12.55 -0.99 3.67
N PRO A 97 13.46 -1.08 4.66
CA PRO A 97 14.04 -2.36 5.08
C PRO A 97 13.03 -3.39 5.63
N GLU A 98 11.87 -2.92 6.09
CA GLU A 98 10.77 -3.76 6.56
C GLU A 98 9.99 -4.40 5.40
N PHE A 99 10.11 -3.83 4.20
CA PHE A 99 9.53 -4.38 2.99
C PHE A 99 10.41 -5.52 2.47
N LYS A 100 9.97 -6.74 2.77
CA LYS A 100 10.58 -7.98 2.30
C LYS A 100 9.60 -8.65 1.33
N PRO A 101 9.53 -8.19 0.06
CA PRO A 101 8.64 -8.80 -0.91
C PRO A 101 9.05 -10.26 -1.18
N PRO A 102 8.09 -11.13 -1.51
CA PRO A 102 8.43 -12.44 -2.07
C PRO A 102 9.18 -12.25 -3.39
N VAL A 103 10.10 -13.15 -3.69
CA VAL A 103 10.92 -13.12 -4.93
C VAL A 103 10.55 -14.26 -5.88
N GLU A 104 9.72 -15.19 -5.42
CA GLU A 104 9.23 -16.30 -6.19
C GLU A 104 8.33 -15.81 -7.34
N PRO A 105 8.52 -16.30 -8.58
CA PRO A 105 7.74 -15.83 -9.73
C PRO A 105 6.24 -16.11 -9.61
N ASN A 106 5.86 -17.14 -8.84
CA ASN A 106 4.48 -17.54 -8.62
C ASN A 106 3.81 -16.83 -7.42
N ALA A 107 4.52 -15.96 -6.71
CA ALA A 107 3.92 -15.17 -5.65
C ALA A 107 2.77 -14.31 -6.23
N PRO A 108 1.56 -14.35 -5.65
CA PRO A 108 0.43 -13.67 -6.23
C PRO A 108 0.66 -12.16 -6.30
N ALA A 109 0.66 -11.63 -7.52
CA ALA A 109 0.78 -10.21 -7.81
C ALA A 109 -0.32 -9.78 -8.80
N PHE A 110 -0.84 -8.58 -8.58
CA PHE A 110 -1.89 -7.98 -9.39
C PHE A 110 -1.55 -6.53 -9.67
N ARG A 111 -2.14 -5.96 -10.72
CA ARG A 111 -2.09 -4.52 -10.95
C ARG A 111 -3.43 -3.96 -11.39
N SER A 112 -3.57 -2.66 -11.19
CA SER A 112 -4.54 -1.80 -11.88
C SER A 112 -3.78 -0.73 -12.67
N ASN A 113 -4.48 0.30 -13.14
CA ASN A 113 -3.86 1.44 -13.82
C ASN A 113 -2.98 2.31 -12.90
N ILE A 114 -3.17 2.24 -11.58
CA ILE A 114 -2.47 3.12 -10.62
C ILE A 114 -1.82 2.36 -9.45
N MET A 115 -1.96 1.03 -9.41
CA MET A 115 -1.53 0.25 -8.26
C MET A 115 -0.94 -1.10 -8.66
N VAL A 116 0.08 -1.54 -7.95
CA VAL A 116 0.59 -2.92 -7.92
C VAL A 116 0.34 -3.50 -6.54
N LEU A 117 -0.23 -4.70 -6.46
CA LEU A 117 -0.52 -5.41 -5.22
C LEU A 117 0.24 -6.73 -5.19
N LEU A 118 1.00 -6.97 -4.12
CA LEU A 118 1.65 -8.25 -3.85
C LEU A 118 1.12 -8.86 -2.56
N PHE A 119 0.94 -10.18 -2.60
CA PHE A 119 0.66 -11.02 -1.43
C PHE A 119 1.95 -11.66 -0.95
N SER A 120 2.18 -11.64 0.37
CA SER A 120 3.38 -12.21 0.99
C SER A 120 3.04 -13.25 2.04
N GLY A 121 3.84 -14.32 2.09
CA GLY A 121 3.71 -15.39 3.07
C GLY A 121 2.42 -16.20 2.95
N THR A 122 2.07 -16.84 4.06
CA THR A 122 0.84 -17.63 4.21
C THR A 122 -0.28 -16.79 4.84
N PRO A 123 -1.56 -17.18 4.70
CA PRO A 123 -2.62 -16.55 5.45
C PRO A 123 -2.35 -16.59 6.96
N SER A 124 -2.74 -15.53 7.67
CA SER A 124 -2.64 -15.44 9.12
C SER A 124 -4.03 -15.43 9.75
N PRO A 125 -4.38 -16.43 10.57
CA PRO A 125 -5.63 -16.40 11.33
C PRO A 125 -5.72 -15.19 12.28
N ALA A 126 -4.58 -14.74 12.83
CA ALA A 126 -4.51 -13.60 13.73
C ALA A 126 -4.91 -12.27 13.06
N ALA A 127 -4.79 -12.17 11.73
CA ALA A 127 -5.22 -10.99 10.99
C ALA A 127 -6.74 -10.73 11.09
N ARG A 128 -7.54 -11.76 11.41
CA ARG A 128 -9.00 -11.60 11.58
C ARG A 128 -9.36 -10.64 12.72
N ALA A 129 -8.53 -10.54 13.76
CA ALA A 129 -8.76 -9.63 14.88
C ALA A 129 -8.71 -8.14 14.48
N ILE A 130 -8.14 -7.82 13.31
CA ILE A 130 -7.92 -6.44 12.85
C ILE A 130 -8.63 -6.10 11.54
N VAL A 131 -9.31 -7.06 10.92
CA VAL A 131 -10.08 -6.84 9.69
C VAL A 131 -11.56 -6.64 10.01
N ARG A 132 -12.12 -5.55 9.50
CA ARG A 132 -13.49 -5.09 9.82
C ARG A 132 -14.45 -5.23 8.63
N GLU A 133 -14.33 -6.30 7.85
CA GLU A 133 -15.18 -6.56 6.68
C GLU A 133 -16.30 -7.59 6.99
N PRO A 134 -17.54 -7.39 6.53
CA PRO A 134 -18.59 -8.40 6.61
C PRO A 134 -18.18 -9.70 5.90
N GLY A 135 -18.34 -10.84 6.59
CA GLY A 135 -17.93 -12.15 6.07
C GLY A 135 -16.42 -12.39 6.15
N SER A 136 -15.67 -11.53 6.85
CA SER A 136 -14.22 -11.65 7.04
C SER A 136 -13.79 -12.98 7.67
N GLU A 137 -14.66 -13.61 8.46
CA GLU A 137 -14.42 -14.90 9.09
C GLU A 137 -14.22 -16.05 8.10
N ARG A 138 -14.73 -15.89 6.86
CA ARG A 138 -14.66 -16.89 5.78
C ARG A 138 -13.53 -16.65 4.80
N LEU A 139 -12.69 -15.64 5.06
CA LEU A 139 -11.61 -15.24 4.17
C LEU A 139 -10.24 -15.57 4.78
N ASP A 140 -9.32 -15.90 3.88
CA ASP A 140 -7.90 -16.03 4.18
C ASP A 140 -7.23 -14.67 4.01
N TRP A 141 -6.62 -14.18 5.09
CA TRP A 141 -6.03 -12.85 5.18
C TRP A 141 -4.51 -12.93 5.12
N PHE A 142 -3.93 -12.22 4.17
CA PHE A 142 -2.50 -12.21 3.91
C PHE A 142 -1.91 -10.86 4.24
N LEU A 143 -0.63 -10.85 4.59
CA LEU A 143 0.18 -9.65 4.52
C LEU A 143 0.27 -9.20 3.05
N THR A 144 0.02 -7.93 2.80
CA THR A 144 0.08 -7.36 1.45
C THR A 144 0.91 -6.11 1.38
N PHE A 145 1.45 -5.89 0.18
CA PHE A 145 2.21 -4.73 -0.19
C PHE A 145 1.54 -4.09 -1.41
N GLN A 146 0.97 -2.90 -1.22
CA GLN A 146 0.28 -2.15 -2.28
C GLN A 146 1.12 -0.93 -2.64
N MET A 147 1.58 -0.84 -3.88
CA MET A 147 2.39 0.27 -4.38
C MET A 147 1.55 1.10 -5.35
N PHE A 148 1.52 2.41 -5.17
CA PHE A 148 0.68 3.34 -5.90
C PHE A 148 1.52 4.33 -6.72
N ALA A 149 1.08 4.58 -7.95
CA ALA A 149 1.59 5.61 -8.82
C ALA A 149 0.49 6.66 -9.06
N LEU A 150 0.66 7.87 -8.53
CA LEU A 150 -0.33 8.95 -8.62
C LEU A 150 -0.54 9.42 -10.06
N GLN A 151 0.52 9.38 -10.86
CA GLN A 151 0.48 9.70 -12.30
C GLN A 151 0.11 8.50 -13.19
N GLY A 152 -0.24 7.36 -12.58
CA GLY A 152 -0.51 6.12 -13.27
C GLY A 152 0.73 5.27 -13.53
N LEU A 153 0.49 3.98 -13.74
CA LEU A 153 1.51 3.00 -14.10
C LEU A 153 1.66 2.92 -15.62
N PRO A 154 2.88 2.71 -16.13
CA PRO A 154 3.09 2.47 -17.55
C PRO A 154 2.34 1.21 -18.00
N GLU A 155 1.92 1.18 -19.27
CA GLU A 155 1.27 0.01 -19.87
C GLU A 155 2.15 -1.24 -19.73
N PHE A 156 3.43 -1.12 -20.11
CA PHE A 156 4.44 -2.13 -19.86
C PHE A 156 5.17 -1.84 -18.55
N LEU A 157 4.84 -2.59 -17.50
CA LEU A 157 5.44 -2.44 -16.18
C LEU A 157 6.87 -3.01 -16.15
N THR A 158 7.80 -2.23 -15.60
CA THR A 158 9.20 -2.61 -15.40
C THR A 158 9.62 -2.26 -13.96
N PRO A 159 10.77 -2.76 -13.47
CA PRO A 159 11.30 -2.35 -12.17
C PRO A 159 11.58 -0.84 -12.04
N GLN A 160 11.61 -0.12 -13.16
CA GLN A 160 11.81 1.34 -13.22
C GLN A 160 10.52 2.15 -13.11
N ALA A 161 9.35 1.50 -13.05
CA ALA A 161 8.08 2.20 -12.90
C ALA A 161 8.08 3.04 -11.61
N PRO A 162 7.68 4.34 -11.68
CA PRO A 162 7.71 5.23 -10.53
C PRO A 162 6.57 4.94 -9.56
N ILE A 163 6.88 4.94 -8.27
CA ILE A 163 5.95 4.73 -7.16
C ILE A 163 6.06 5.91 -6.20
N ASP A 164 4.95 6.56 -5.95
CA ASP A 164 4.84 7.67 -5.00
C ASP A 164 4.58 7.17 -3.58
N ARG A 165 3.95 6.00 -3.45
CA ARG A 165 3.43 5.54 -2.16
C ARG A 165 3.35 4.02 -2.09
N MET A 166 3.53 3.47 -0.90
CA MET A 166 3.38 2.06 -0.60
C MET A 166 2.58 1.87 0.69
N GLU A 167 1.65 0.92 0.72
CA GLU A 167 0.95 0.49 1.92
C GLU A 167 1.38 -0.94 2.29
N ILE A 168 1.75 -1.16 3.54
CA ILE A 168 1.88 -2.48 4.16
C ILE A 168 0.59 -2.72 4.94
N GLY A 169 -0.17 -3.72 4.53
CA GLY A 169 -1.49 -3.97 5.10
C GLY A 169 -1.90 -5.42 5.00
N ILE A 170 -3.21 -5.62 5.02
CA ILE A 170 -3.82 -6.95 5.04
C ILE A 170 -4.89 -6.99 3.97
N HIS A 171 -4.88 -8.04 3.15
CA HIS A 171 -5.89 -8.24 2.13
C HIS A 171 -6.23 -9.72 1.96
N SER A 172 -7.42 -9.99 1.44
CA SER A 172 -7.84 -11.33 1.02
C SER A 172 -7.58 -11.56 -0.46
N LEU A 173 -6.95 -12.67 -0.80
CA LEU A 173 -6.70 -13.08 -2.17
C LEU A 173 -7.99 -13.42 -2.91
N LYS A 174 -8.96 -14.00 -2.18
CA LYS A 174 -10.29 -14.33 -2.69
C LYS A 174 -11.04 -13.05 -3.10
N THR A 175 -10.95 -11.99 -2.30
CA THR A 175 -11.54 -10.68 -2.64
C THR A 175 -10.99 -10.14 -3.96
N VAL A 176 -9.68 -10.19 -4.17
CA VAL A 176 -9.07 -9.70 -5.42
C VAL A 176 -9.52 -10.52 -6.61
N ARG A 177 -9.44 -11.85 -6.51
CA ARG A 177 -9.73 -12.77 -7.62
C ARG A 177 -11.20 -12.84 -8.01
N GLU A 178 -12.12 -12.67 -7.05
CA GLU A 178 -13.55 -12.83 -7.30
C GLU A 178 -14.26 -11.48 -7.43
N ARG A 179 -14.00 -10.56 -6.50
CA ARG A 179 -14.77 -9.30 -6.38
C ARG A 179 -14.12 -8.14 -7.13
N GLN A 180 -12.80 -8.17 -7.34
CA GLN A 180 -12.06 -7.09 -7.98
C GLN A 180 -11.43 -7.50 -9.31
N ARG A 181 -11.84 -8.64 -9.87
CA ARG A 181 -11.30 -9.19 -11.14
C ARG A 181 -11.37 -8.25 -12.34
N LEU A 182 -12.30 -7.29 -12.33
CA LEU A 182 -12.49 -6.32 -13.41
C LEU A 182 -11.53 -5.13 -13.33
N THR A 183 -10.90 -4.92 -12.18
CA THR A 183 -10.00 -3.78 -11.93
C THR A 183 -8.57 -4.21 -11.65
N HIS A 184 -8.36 -5.49 -11.36
CA HIS A 184 -7.07 -6.07 -11.00
C HIS A 184 -6.72 -7.21 -11.95
N GLU A 185 -5.72 -6.98 -12.80
CA GLU A 185 -5.17 -8.02 -13.66
C GLU A 185 -4.01 -8.75 -12.95
N PRO A 186 -3.94 -10.10 -13.03
CA PRO A 186 -2.77 -10.84 -12.55
C PRO A 186 -1.52 -10.44 -13.35
N ILE A 187 -0.39 -10.29 -12.66
CA ILE A 187 0.91 -10.04 -13.29
C ILE A 187 1.97 -10.96 -12.70
N LEU A 188 3.08 -11.09 -13.44
CA LEU A 188 4.29 -11.70 -12.90
C LEU A 188 4.82 -10.84 -11.74
N ASN A 189 5.31 -11.50 -10.68
CA ASN A 189 5.83 -10.82 -9.50
C ASN A 189 6.92 -9.79 -9.87
N PRO A 190 6.72 -8.48 -9.59
CA PRO A 190 7.68 -7.41 -9.89
C PRO A 190 9.09 -7.56 -9.32
N PHE A 191 9.26 -8.42 -8.30
CA PHE A 191 10.54 -8.68 -7.64
C PHE A 191 11.16 -10.03 -8.04
N SER A 192 10.55 -10.77 -8.98
CA SER A 192 11.15 -11.99 -9.51
C SER A 192 12.19 -11.68 -10.60
N LYS A 193 13.11 -12.63 -10.81
CA LYS A 193 14.14 -12.50 -11.86
C LYS A 193 13.53 -12.45 -13.26
N GLU A 194 12.50 -13.25 -13.47
CA GLU A 194 11.74 -13.36 -14.72
C GLU A 194 11.11 -12.03 -15.08
N PHE A 195 10.58 -11.29 -14.09
CA PHE A 195 10.01 -9.96 -14.34
C PHE A 195 11.06 -8.96 -14.79
N ALA A 196 12.25 -8.98 -14.18
CA ALA A 196 13.36 -8.11 -14.56
C ALA A 196 13.88 -8.38 -15.99
N MET A 197 13.70 -9.61 -16.51
CA MET A 197 14.14 -10.02 -17.84
C MET A 197 13.09 -9.79 -18.95
N ARG A 198 11.91 -9.25 -18.62
CA ARG A 198 10.85 -9.04 -19.62
C ARG A 198 11.25 -7.97 -20.64
N VAL A 199 10.99 -8.27 -21.91
CA VAL A 199 11.15 -7.31 -23.01
C VAL A 199 9.80 -6.67 -23.33
N PRO A 200 9.74 -5.35 -23.57
CA PRO A 200 8.51 -4.69 -24.00
C PRO A 200 7.93 -5.34 -25.26
N PRO A 201 6.61 -5.52 -25.36
CA PRO A 201 6.01 -5.98 -26.60
C PRO A 201 6.31 -4.99 -27.73
N PRO A 202 6.50 -5.46 -28.98
CA PRO A 202 6.68 -4.57 -30.12
C PRO A 202 5.47 -3.65 -30.25
N LYS A 203 5.71 -2.36 -30.53
CA LYS A 203 4.64 -1.39 -30.72
C LYS A 203 3.74 -1.87 -31.87
N PRO A 204 2.42 -1.94 -31.69
CA PRO A 204 1.53 -2.32 -32.78
C PRO A 204 1.74 -1.35 -33.94
N ALA A 205 1.95 -1.88 -35.14
CA ALA A 205 2.05 -1.07 -36.34
C ALA A 205 0.78 -0.24 -36.47
N ARG A 206 0.90 1.09 -36.55
CA ARG A 206 -0.23 1.98 -36.80
C ARG A 206 -0.84 1.58 -38.15
N LYS A 207 -1.94 0.83 -38.14
CA LYS A 207 -2.76 0.65 -39.34
C LYS A 207 -3.42 2.00 -39.61
N VAL A 208 -2.89 2.75 -40.56
CA VAL A 208 -3.56 3.93 -41.10
C VAL A 208 -4.94 3.48 -41.59
N PRO A 209 -6.06 4.00 -41.05
CA PRO A 209 -7.37 3.66 -41.56
C PRO A 209 -7.45 4.08 -43.03
N VAL A 210 -7.63 3.12 -43.93
CA VAL A 210 -7.92 3.42 -45.34
C VAL A 210 -9.40 3.83 -45.40
N PRO A 211 -9.74 5.04 -45.87
CA PRO A 211 -11.13 5.47 -46.00
C PRO A 211 -11.89 4.52 -46.92
N LYS A 212 -13.03 3.99 -46.45
CA LYS A 212 -13.95 3.17 -47.24
C LYS A 212 -14.87 4.06 -48.09
N TYR A 213 -14.31 4.87 -48.98
CA TYR A 213 -15.08 5.60 -49.97
C TYR A 213 -14.56 5.28 -51.37
N ALA A 214 -14.96 4.13 -51.88
CA ALA A 214 -15.08 3.81 -53.30
C ALA A 214 -15.61 2.39 -53.43
N ASP A 215 -16.93 2.25 -53.34
CA ASP A 215 -17.75 1.35 -54.16
C ASP A 215 -19.05 2.11 -54.47
#